data_AF-A0A946ASX1-F1
#
_entry.id   AF-A0A946ASX1-F1
#
_cell.length_a   1.000
_cell.length_b   1.000
_cell.length_c   1.000
_cell.angle_alpha   90.00
_cell.angle_beta   90.00
_cell.angle_gamma   90.00
#
_symmetry.space_group_name_H-M   'P 1'
#
loop_
_entity.id
_entity.type
_entity.pdbx_description
1 polymer ?
#
loop_
_entity_poly.entity_id
_entity_poly.type
_entity_poly.pdbx_seq_one_letter_code
_entity_poly.pdbx_strand_id
1 'polypeptide(L)'
;MNDDINKKVEILTLERFGRAFTFVIVVGIIVLLVLEIFTHRHGEFAIEDMFFFPAIFGFVAFVFVVMFGTFLRRFIMRDEDYYTKREGGNDDT
;
A
#
# COMPACT_ATOMS: atom_id res chain seq x y z
N MET A 1 25.29 -23.80 9.36
CA MET A 1 25.13 -24.30 7.98
C MET A 1 23.69 -24.21 7.48
N ASN A 2 22.69 -24.81 8.17
CA ASN A 2 21.28 -24.68 7.74
C ASN A 2 20.67 -23.28 8.04
N ASP A 3 21.02 -22.69 9.20
CA ASP A 3 20.56 -21.35 9.60
C ASP A 3 21.09 -20.24 8.69
N ASP A 4 22.34 -20.36 8.24
CA ASP A 4 22.96 -19.39 7.32
C ASP A 4 22.25 -19.38 5.95
N ILE A 5 21.76 -20.55 5.52
CA ILE A 5 20.98 -20.68 4.29
C ILE A 5 19.59 -20.08 4.46
N ASN A 6 18.88 -20.38 5.55
CA ASN A 6 17.56 -19.81 5.80
C ASN A 6 17.60 -18.28 5.92
N LYS A 7 18.61 -17.73 6.60
CA LYS A 7 18.79 -16.27 6.74
C LYS A 7 19.09 -15.60 5.39
N LYS A 8 19.91 -16.23 4.55
CA LYS A 8 20.15 -15.76 3.18
C LYS A 8 18.89 -15.84 2.32
N VAL A 9 18.10 -16.91 2.44
CA VAL A 9 16.83 -17.08 1.73
C VAL A 9 15.83 -16.00 2.14
N GLU A 10 15.71 -15.69 3.43
CA GLU A 10 14.81 -14.63 3.93
C GLU A 10 15.23 -13.24 3.45
N ILE A 11 16.53 -12.93 3.47
CA ILE A 11 17.04 -11.65 2.95
C ILE A 11 16.84 -11.57 1.42
N LEU A 12 17.11 -12.66 0.69
CA LEU A 12 16.89 -12.75 -0.76
C LEU A 12 15.41 -12.61 -1.13
N THR A 13 14.50 -13.23 -0.38
CA THR A 13 13.06 -13.10 -0.64
C THR A 13 12.59 -11.69 -0.35
N LEU A 14 13.01 -11.09 0.77
CA LEU A 14 12.65 -9.72 1.13
C LEU A 14 13.11 -8.69 0.09
N GLU A 15 14.35 -8.82 -0.40
CA GLU A 15 14.87 -7.95 -1.45
C GLU A 15 14.16 -8.14 -2.80
N ARG A 16 13.75 -9.37 -3.11
CA ARG A 16 13.07 -9.69 -4.38
C ARG A 16 11.62 -9.19 -4.37
N PHE A 17 10.92 -9.31 -3.24
CA PHE A 17 9.58 -8.73 -3.05
C PHE A 17 9.60 -7.20 -3.09
N GLY A 18 10.57 -6.57 -2.40
CA GLY A 18 10.73 -5.11 -2.43
C GLY A 18 11.01 -4.57 -3.83
N ARG A 19 11.88 -5.23 -4.60
CA ARG A 19 12.15 -4.87 -6.00
C ARG A 19 10.94 -5.05 -6.90
N ALA A 20 10.19 -6.15 -6.76
CA ALA A 20 9.00 -6.39 -7.57
C ALA A 20 7.91 -5.34 -7.32
N PHE A 21 7.67 -4.98 -6.05
CA PHE A 21 6.72 -3.91 -5.69
C PHE A 21 7.15 -2.55 -6.25
N THR A 22 8.42 -2.21 -6.08
CA THR A 22 9.00 -0.97 -6.63
C THR A 22 8.89 -0.94 -8.16
N PHE A 23 9.14 -2.07 -8.83
CA PHE A 23 9.00 -2.20 -10.28
C PHE A 23 7.57 -1.98 -10.75
N VAL A 24 6.57 -2.55 -10.07
CA VAL A 24 5.15 -2.34 -10.40
C VAL A 24 4.76 -0.86 -10.27
N ILE A 25 5.22 -0.18 -9.21
CA ILE A 25 4.98 1.27 -9.03
C ILE A 25 5.61 2.07 -10.17
N VAL A 26 6.87 1.80 -10.50
CA VAL A 26 7.59 2.52 -11.57
C VAL A 26 6.91 2.30 -12.93
N VAL A 27 6.51 1.08 -13.25
CA VAL A 27 5.76 0.77 -14.48
C VAL A 27 4.41 1.49 -14.48
N GLY A 28 3.69 1.52 -13.36
CA GLY A 28 2.44 2.27 -13.22
C GLY A 28 2.62 3.77 -13.50
N ILE A 29 3.67 4.39 -12.97
CA ILE A 29 4.02 5.79 -13.24
C ILE A 29 4.28 6.02 -14.73
N ILE A 30 5.06 5.15 -15.38
CA ILE A 30 5.36 5.26 -16.81
C ILE A 30 4.08 5.16 -17.65
N VAL A 31 3.18 4.22 -17.33
CA VAL A 31 1.90 4.05 -18.05
C VAL A 31 1.01 5.28 -17.91
N LEU A 32 0.94 5.86 -16.70
CA LEU A 32 0.18 7.10 -16.46
C LEU A 32 0.76 8.28 -17.24
N LEU A 33 2.09 8.42 -17.30
CA LEU A 33 2.76 9.45 -18.09
C LEU A 33 2.47 9.30 -19.60
N VAL A 34 2.44 8.06 -20.10
CA VAL A 34 2.09 7.80 -21.50
C VAL A 34 0.63 8.15 -21.77
N LEU A 35 -0.30 7.75 -20.90
CA LEU A 35 -1.73 8.11 -21.01
C LEU A 35 -1.96 9.62 -21.02
N GLU A 36 -1.15 10.38 -20.29
CA GLU A 36 -1.19 11.84 -20.28
C GLU A 36 -0.82 12.44 -21.64
N ILE A 37 0.17 11.89 -22.33
CA ILE A 37 0.54 12.31 -23.69
C ILE A 37 -0.61 12.08 -24.68
N PHE A 38 -1.34 10.98 -24.53
CA PHE A 38 -2.49 10.65 -25.39
C PHE A 38 -3.75 11.46 -25.05
N THR A 39 -3.87 11.95 -23.82
CA THR A 39 -5.05 12.71 -23.37
C THR A 39 -4.84 14.19 -23.64
N HIS A 40 -4.90 14.60 -24.91
CA HIS A 40 -5.02 16.02 -25.28
C HIS A 40 -6.43 16.49 -24.90
N ARG A 41 -6.57 17.08 -23.71
CA ARG A 41 -7.86 17.62 -23.25
C ARG A 41 -8.10 18.96 -23.96
N HIS A 42 -9.07 19.00 -24.87
CA HIS A 42 -9.61 20.26 -25.39
C HIS A 42 -10.45 20.91 -24.30
N GLY A 43 -9.83 21.75 -23.48
CA GLY A 43 -10.50 22.44 -22.39
C GLY A 43 -11.11 23.78 -22.79
N GLU A 44 -12.34 24.07 -22.39
CA GLU A 44 -13.00 25.38 -22.58
C GLU A 44 -12.61 26.41 -21.49
N PHE A 45 -11.94 25.99 -20.41
CA PHE A 45 -11.58 26.87 -19.29
C PHE A 45 -10.06 26.99 -19.09
N ALA A 46 -9.59 28.19 -18.77
CA ALA A 46 -8.17 28.55 -18.54
C ALA A 46 -7.46 27.79 -17.40
N ILE A 47 -8.18 26.94 -16.66
CA ILE A 47 -7.68 26.07 -15.58
C ILE A 47 -7.37 24.65 -16.10
N GLU A 48 -7.79 24.34 -17.34
CA GLU A 48 -7.53 23.06 -18.01
C GLU A 48 -6.15 22.99 -18.67
N ASP A 49 -5.42 24.11 -18.72
CA ASP A 49 -4.05 24.21 -19.24
C ASP A 49 -2.97 23.72 -18.26
N MET A 50 -3.33 23.34 -17.03
CA MET A 50 -2.35 22.79 -16.10
C MET A 50 -2.03 21.33 -16.45
N PHE A 51 -1.05 21.20 -17.34
CA PHE A 51 -0.27 19.99 -17.60
C PHE A 51 0.05 19.31 -16.25
N PHE A 52 -0.24 18.02 -16.10
CA PHE A 52 -0.11 17.20 -14.87
C PHE A 52 -1.22 17.19 -13.81
N PHE A 53 -2.31 17.98 -13.91
CA PHE A 53 -3.35 17.94 -12.86
C PHE A 53 -3.93 16.52 -12.59
N PRO A 54 -4.35 15.74 -13.59
CA PRO A 54 -4.95 14.42 -13.37
C PRO A 54 -3.92 13.38 -12.89
N ALA A 55 -2.68 13.46 -13.39
CA ALA A 55 -1.62 12.54 -13.02
C ALA A 55 -1.20 12.75 -11.56
N ILE A 56 -1.02 14.00 -11.13
CA ILE A 56 -0.73 14.35 -9.74
C ILE A 56 -1.91 13.99 -8.85
N PHE A 57 -3.14 14.33 -9.25
CA PHE A 57 -4.34 14.03 -8.49
C PHE A 57 -4.53 12.51 -8.29
N GLY A 58 -4.37 11.71 -9.34
CA GLY A 58 -4.47 10.25 -9.28
C GLY A 58 -3.37 9.63 -8.42
N PHE A 59 -2.13 10.11 -8.53
CA PHE A 59 -1.02 9.67 -7.70
C PHE A 59 -1.27 9.99 -6.22
N VAL A 60 -1.68 11.22 -5.91
CA VAL A 60 -1.98 11.66 -4.53
C VAL A 60 -3.15 10.87 -3.96
N ALA A 61 -4.22 10.65 -4.73
CA ALA A 61 -5.37 9.84 -4.31
C ALA A 61 -4.95 8.40 -3.99
N PHE A 62 -4.10 7.79 -4.81
CA PHE A 62 -3.60 6.44 -4.59
C PHE A 62 -2.75 6.34 -3.31
N VAL A 63 -1.80 7.26 -3.12
CA VAL A 63 -0.98 7.34 -1.88
C VAL A 63 -1.86 7.48 -0.65
N PHE A 64 -2.91 8.32 -0.75
CA PHE A 64 -3.85 8.53 0.35
C PHE A 64 -4.58 7.24 0.74
N VAL A 65 -5.08 6.46 -0.23
CA VAL A 65 -5.75 5.19 0.02
C VAL A 65 -4.83 4.16 0.68
N VAL A 66 -3.58 4.04 0.22
CA VAL A 66 -2.59 3.11 0.80
C VAL A 66 -2.25 3.48 2.24
N MET A 67 -2.05 4.78 2.51
CA MET A 67 -1.80 5.29 3.85
C MET A 67 -3.00 5.03 4.77
N PHE A 68 -4.21 5.25 4.27
CA PHE A 68 -5.44 5.00 5.00
C PHE A 68 -5.65 3.52 5.31
N GLY A 69 -5.33 2.62 4.37
CA GLY A 69 -5.39 1.18 4.61
C GLY A 69 -4.42 0.72 5.71
N THR A 70 -3.24 1.32 5.78
CA THR A 70 -2.26 1.05 6.84
C THR A 70 -2.73 1.59 8.19
N PHE A 71 -3.34 2.78 8.21
CA PHE A 71 -3.94 3.37 9.40
C PHE A 71 -5.10 2.50 9.91
N LEU A 72 -5.98 2.06 9.01
CA LEU A 72 -7.11 1.19 9.33
C LEU A 72 -6.63 -0.17 9.87
N ARG A 73 -5.55 -0.74 9.32
CA ARG A 73 -4.93 -1.96 9.84
C ARG A 73 -4.48 -1.79 11.29
N ARG A 74 -3.89 -0.65 11.65
CA ARG A 74 -3.47 -0.37 13.04
C ARG A 74 -4.68 -0.17 13.95
N PHE A 75 -5.73 0.49 13.48
CA PHE A 75 -6.93 0.75 14.26
C PHE A 75 -7.81 -0.49 14.47
N ILE A 76 -7.90 -1.36 13.47
CA ILE A 76 -8.64 -2.64 13.53
C ILE A 76 -7.90 -3.69 14.37
N MET A 77 -6.58 -3.54 14.58
CA MET A 77 -5.82 -4.49 15.38
C MET A 77 -6.38 -4.50 16.81
N ARG A 78 -7.10 -5.57 17.12
CA ARG A 78 -7.91 -5.79 18.32
C ARG A 78 -7.03 -6.24 19.47
N ASP A 79 -7.28 -5.72 20.67
CA ASP A 79 -6.58 -6.15 21.89
C ASP A 79 -6.78 -7.65 22.14
N GLU A 80 -5.68 -8.30 22.56
CA GLU A 80 -5.59 -9.76 22.74
C GLU A 80 -6.44 -10.26 23.94
N ASP A 81 -6.83 -9.36 24.84
CA ASP A 81 -7.46 -9.68 26.13
C ASP A 81 -8.97 -10.02 26.09
N TYR A 82 -9.58 -10.06 24.91
CA TYR A 82 -11.04 -10.26 24.77
C TYR A 82 -11.52 -11.70 25.08
N TYR A 83 -10.64 -12.70 25.02
CA TYR A 83 -11.01 -14.11 25.28
C TYR A 83 -10.66 -14.60 26.68
N THR A 84 -9.82 -13.87 27.43
CA THR A 84 -9.29 -14.33 28.73
C THR A 84 -10.35 -14.30 29.85
N LYS A 85 -11.47 -13.61 29.67
CA LYS A 85 -12.44 -13.35 30.75
C LYS A 85 -13.49 -14.44 30.99
N ARG A 86 -13.33 -15.64 30.42
CA ARG A 86 -14.34 -16.72 30.51
C ARG A 86 -13.93 -17.98 31.29
N GLU A 87 -12.76 -18.02 31.91
CA GLU A 87 -12.28 -19.19 32.67
C GLU A 87 -12.10 -18.91 34.17
N GLY A 88 -13.04 -18.18 34.80
CA GLY A 88 -12.94 -17.78 36.20
C GLY A 88 -14.22 -17.94 37.01
N GLY A 89 -15.01 -18.97 36.77
CA GLY A 89 -16.21 -19.20 37.58
C GLY A 89 -16.90 -20.51 37.27
N ASN A 90 -16.36 -21.62 37.77
CA ASN A 90 -17.16 -22.65 38.45
C ASN A 90 -16.25 -23.67 39.17
N ASP A 91 -15.44 -23.18 40.12
CA ASP A 91 -14.99 -23.99 41.24
C ASP A 91 -15.81 -23.51 42.45
N ASP A 92 -16.48 -24.44 43.14
CA ASP A 92 -17.16 -24.30 44.44
C ASP A 92 -18.67 -23.94 44.46
N THR A 93 -19.54 -24.91 44.14
CA THR A 93 -20.63 -25.40 45.02
C THR A 93 -21.01 -26.84 44.68
#